data_AF-A0A2N3D8P7-F1
#
_entry.id   AF-A0A2N3D8P7-F1
#
_cell.length_a   1.000
_cell.length_b   1.000
_cell.length_c   1.000
_cell.angle_alpha   90.00
_cell.angle_beta   90.00
_cell.angle_gamma   90.00
#
_symmetry.space_group_name_H-M   'P 1'
#
loop_
_entity.id
_entity.type
_entity.pdbx_description
1 polymer ?
#
loop_
_entity_poly.entity_id
_entity_poly.type
_entity_poly.pdbx_seq_one_letter_code
_entity_poly.pdbx_strand_id
1 'polypeptide(L)'
;MRTIHAAAAALAVAIAAPALAQDRPDPVFSDSNSHYLDYKTSISEAKRELESDLARANDEADRVEAYAEYEAELADADKDFRKEMAERGVVLPKGTVIVDEDVAMLPR
;
A
#
# COMPACT_ATOMS: atom_id res chain seq x y z
N MET A 1 48.33 -28.99 48.57
CA MET A 1 48.10 -27.84 47.65
C MET A 1 48.91 -28.15 46.38
N ARG A 2 48.42 -28.28 45.16
CA ARG A 2 47.23 -27.79 44.46
C ARG A 2 46.78 -28.84 43.43
N THR A 3 45.49 -28.83 43.17
CA THR A 3 44.69 -29.68 42.29
C THR A 3 45.00 -29.46 40.81
N ILE A 4 44.98 -30.55 40.04
CA ILE A 4 44.90 -30.58 38.57
C ILE A 4 43.61 -29.86 38.17
N HIS A 5 43.69 -28.83 37.34
CA HIS A 5 42.50 -28.18 36.77
C HIS A 5 42.17 -28.88 35.45
N ALA A 6 40.99 -29.51 35.45
CA ALA A 6 40.42 -30.20 34.31
C ALA A 6 40.08 -29.21 33.18
N ALA A 7 40.31 -29.67 31.95
CA ALA A 7 39.86 -29.02 30.73
C ALA A 7 38.32 -29.01 30.68
N ALA A 8 37.72 -27.83 30.49
CA ALA A 8 36.33 -27.71 30.10
C ALA A 8 36.28 -27.37 28.61
N ALA A 9 36.02 -28.39 27.77
CA ALA A 9 35.63 -28.17 26.40
C ALA A 9 34.21 -27.60 26.39
N ALA A 10 34.07 -26.32 26.07
CA ALA A 10 32.77 -25.71 25.84
C ALA A 10 32.23 -26.22 24.49
N LEU A 11 31.29 -27.16 24.55
CA LEU A 11 30.53 -27.57 23.38
C LEU A 11 29.55 -26.44 23.02
N ALA A 12 29.93 -25.58 22.08
CA ALA A 12 29.02 -24.61 21.51
C ALA A 12 28.01 -25.36 20.62
N VAL A 13 26.83 -25.66 21.17
CA VAL A 13 25.68 -26.06 20.36
C VAL A 13 25.21 -24.79 19.64
N ALA A 14 25.66 -24.62 18.39
CA ALA A 14 25.03 -23.70 17.47
C ALA A 14 23.62 -24.25 17.19
N ILE A 15 22.62 -23.68 17.85
CA ILE A 15 21.22 -23.92 17.52
C ILE A 15 21.05 -23.29 16.14
N ALA A 16 20.97 -24.13 15.10
CA ALA A 16 20.58 -23.68 13.78
C ALA A 16 19.15 -23.11 13.91
N ALA A 17 19.02 -21.79 13.92
CA ALA A 17 17.73 -21.15 13.76
C ALA A 17 17.15 -21.65 12.44
N PRO A 18 15.96 -22.29 12.41
CA PRO A 18 15.35 -22.63 11.14
C PRO A 18 15.19 -21.32 10.37
N ALA A 19 15.52 -21.36 9.08
CA ALA A 19 15.34 -20.25 8.17
C ALA A 19 13.85 -19.85 8.17
N LEU A 20 13.48 -18.88 9.00
CA LEU A 20 12.23 -18.15 8.91
C LEU A 20 12.34 -17.14 7.75
N ALA A 21 12.73 -17.62 6.57
CA ALA A 21 12.26 -17.05 5.33
C ALA A 21 10.86 -17.60 5.06
N GLN A 22 9.98 -17.51 6.06
CA GLN A 22 8.55 -17.75 5.86
C GLN A 22 8.03 -16.57 5.07
N ASP A 23 7.31 -16.86 3.99
CA ASP A 23 6.43 -15.96 3.24
C ASP A 23 5.93 -14.80 4.11
N ARG A 24 6.67 -13.69 4.11
CA ARG A 24 6.07 -12.45 4.59
C ARG A 24 5.14 -12.04 3.47
N PRO A 25 3.83 -11.91 3.72
CA PRO A 25 2.95 -11.35 2.70
C PRO A 25 3.56 -10.02 2.24
N ASP A 26 3.55 -9.79 0.92
CA ASP A 26 4.06 -8.55 0.37
C ASP A 26 3.47 -7.37 1.15
N PRO A 27 4.28 -6.33 1.45
CA PRO A 27 3.76 -5.17 2.13
C PRO A 27 2.55 -4.63 1.37
N VAL A 28 1.44 -4.45 2.08
CA VAL A 28 0.14 -4.07 1.51
C VAL A 28 0.24 -2.78 0.69
N PHE A 29 0.95 -1.79 1.22
CA PHE A 29 1.17 -0.48 0.60
C PHE A 29 2.59 -0.38 0.03
N SER A 30 2.91 -1.25 -0.93
CA SER A 30 4.19 -1.30 -1.63
C SER A 30 3.96 -1.63 -3.10
N ASP A 31 4.81 -1.12 -3.98
CA ASP A 31 4.77 -1.40 -5.42
C ASP A 31 5.00 -2.89 -5.74
N SER A 32 5.50 -3.68 -4.78
CA SER A 32 5.57 -5.13 -4.88
C SER A 32 4.20 -5.81 -4.80
N ASN A 33 3.20 -5.16 -4.20
CA ASN A 33 1.81 -5.61 -4.23
C ASN A 33 1.16 -5.04 -5.50
N SER A 34 0.97 -5.89 -6.52
CA SER A 34 0.41 -5.46 -7.82
C SER A 34 -0.91 -4.70 -7.69
N HIS A 35 -1.78 -5.08 -6.76
CA HIS A 35 -3.08 -4.40 -6.57
C HIS A 35 -2.92 -2.99 -5.97
N TYR A 36 -1.86 -2.75 -5.19
CA TYR A 36 -1.55 -1.39 -4.72
C TYR A 36 -0.93 -0.55 -5.83
N LEU A 37 -0.13 -1.17 -6.71
CA LEU A 37 0.37 -0.52 -7.92
C LEU A 37 -0.77 -0.16 -8.88
N ASP A 38 -1.75 -1.05 -9.05
CA ASP A 38 -2.95 -0.81 -9.84
C ASP A 38 -3.79 0.32 -9.21
N TYR A 39 -3.98 0.30 -7.88
CA TYR A 39 -4.65 1.39 -7.15
C TYR A 39 -4.00 2.76 -7.40
N LYS A 40 -2.67 2.84 -7.29
CA LYS A 40 -1.90 4.07 -7.63
C LYS A 40 -2.10 4.48 -9.08
N THR A 41 -2.15 3.52 -9.99
CA THR A 41 -2.33 3.78 -11.43
C THR A 41 -3.70 4.37 -11.69
N SER A 42 -4.77 3.79 -11.13
CA SER A 42 -6.13 4.32 -11.24
C SER A 42 -6.25 5.75 -10.70
N ILE A 43 -5.63 6.06 -9.55
CA ILE A 43 -5.59 7.42 -9.02
C ILE A 43 -4.89 8.38 -9.99
N SER A 44 -3.77 7.96 -10.58
CA SER A 44 -3.01 8.77 -11.53
C SER A 44 -3.80 9.03 -12.82
N GLU A 45 -4.53 8.02 -13.31
CA GLU A 45 -5.40 8.15 -14.47
C GLU A 45 -6.57 9.09 -14.20
N ALA A 46 -7.27 8.92 -13.08
CA ALA A 46 -8.36 9.79 -12.64
C ALA A 46 -7.93 11.27 -12.54
N LYS A 47 -6.72 11.54 -12.03
CA LYS A 47 -6.15 12.90 -11.97
C LYS A 47 -5.90 13.47 -13.36
N ARG A 48 -5.32 12.68 -14.26
CA ARG A 48 -5.04 13.11 -15.63
C ARG A 48 -6.34 13.40 -16.38
N GLU A 49 -7.37 12.61 -16.15
CA GLU A 49 -8.71 12.80 -16.73
C GLU A 49 -9.35 14.07 -16.19
N LEU A 50 -9.35 14.28 -14.86
CA LEU A 50 -9.77 15.54 -14.26
C LEU A 50 -9.05 16.77 -14.86
N GLU A 51 -7.73 16.74 -15.01
CA GLU A 51 -6.98 17.84 -15.66
C GLU A 51 -7.44 18.09 -17.10
N SER A 52 -7.66 17.01 -17.85
CA SER A 52 -8.14 17.01 -19.23
C SER A 52 -9.53 17.63 -19.33
N ASP A 53 -10.44 17.27 -18.42
CA ASP A 53 -11.84 17.69 -18.44
C ASP A 53 -12.00 19.12 -17.94
N LEU A 54 -11.27 19.50 -16.89
CA LEU A 54 -11.20 20.90 -16.46
C LEU A 54 -10.62 21.82 -17.55
N ALA A 55 -9.71 21.33 -18.39
CA ALA A 55 -9.20 22.09 -19.53
C ALA A 55 -10.24 22.26 -20.66
N ARG A 56 -11.25 21.38 -20.73
CA ARG A 56 -12.34 21.44 -21.71
C ARG A 56 -13.64 22.03 -21.19
N ALA A 57 -13.77 22.20 -19.87
CA ALA A 57 -14.95 22.75 -19.21
C ALA A 57 -15.24 24.19 -19.68
N ASN A 58 -16.50 24.45 -20.04
CA ASN A 58 -16.94 25.74 -20.56
C ASN A 58 -17.63 26.59 -19.48
N ASP A 59 -18.25 25.94 -18.50
CA ASP A 59 -18.95 26.59 -17.41
C ASP A 59 -18.71 25.91 -16.05
N GLU A 60 -19.37 26.44 -15.01
CA GLU A 60 -19.24 25.91 -13.65
C GLU A 60 -19.87 24.52 -13.49
N ALA A 61 -20.92 24.21 -14.26
CA ALA A 61 -21.57 22.90 -14.18
C ALA A 61 -20.64 21.81 -14.72
N ASP A 62 -19.97 22.07 -15.85
CA ASP A 62 -18.95 21.17 -16.42
C ASP A 62 -17.84 20.86 -15.41
N ARG A 63 -17.39 21.87 -14.64
CA ARG A 63 -16.35 21.70 -13.62
C ARG A 63 -16.85 20.85 -12.45
N VAL A 64 -18.08 21.09 -11.99
CA VAL A 64 -18.69 20.32 -10.89
C VAL A 64 -18.86 18.86 -11.31
N GLU A 65 -19.29 18.60 -12.55
CA GLU A 65 -19.41 17.25 -13.10
C GLU A 65 -18.04 16.55 -13.14
N ALA A 66 -17.00 17.20 -13.68
CA ALA A 66 -15.65 16.64 -13.73
C ALA A 66 -15.09 16.29 -12.33
N TYR A 67 -15.32 17.13 -11.33
CA TYR A 67 -14.92 16.81 -9.94
C TYR A 67 -15.74 15.67 -9.35
N ALA A 68 -17.04 15.60 -9.64
CA ALA A 68 -17.90 14.52 -9.15
C ALA A 68 -17.51 13.16 -9.77
N GLU A 69 -17.14 13.13 -11.05
CA GLU A 69 -16.61 11.94 -11.71
C GLU A 69 -15.29 11.51 -11.08
N TYR A 70 -14.35 12.45 -10.88
CA TYR A 70 -13.10 12.17 -10.18
C TYR A 70 -13.30 11.57 -8.78
N GLU A 71 -14.21 12.13 -7.98
CA GLU A 71 -14.52 11.59 -6.64
C GLU A 71 -15.12 10.17 -6.70
N ALA A 72 -15.94 9.87 -7.70
CA ALA A 72 -16.50 8.54 -7.91
C ALA A 72 -15.40 7.53 -8.29
N GLU A 73 -14.46 7.91 -9.16
CA GLU A 73 -13.33 7.06 -9.55
C GLU A 73 -12.40 6.75 -8.36
N LEU A 74 -12.12 7.73 -7.49
CA LEU A 74 -11.37 7.48 -6.26
C LEU A 74 -12.08 6.47 -5.34
N ALA A 75 -13.41 6.60 -5.22
CA ALA A 75 -14.19 5.70 -4.39
C ALA A 75 -14.22 4.27 -4.95
N ASP A 76 -14.33 4.11 -6.28
CA ASP A 76 -14.28 2.82 -6.93
C ASP A 76 -12.89 2.18 -6.84
N ALA A 77 -11.81 2.97 -7.00
CA ALA A 77 -10.45 2.49 -6.80
C ALA A 77 -10.19 1.99 -5.36
N ASP A 78 -10.63 2.74 -4.33
CA ASP A 78 -10.46 2.33 -2.91
C ASP A 78 -11.27 1.05 -2.62
N LYS A 79 -12.50 0.98 -3.14
CA LYS A 79 -13.36 -0.19 -3.01
C LYS A 79 -12.75 -1.43 -3.66
N ASP A 80 -12.22 -1.32 -4.87
CA ASP A 80 -11.61 -2.44 -5.59
C ASP A 80 -10.34 -2.89 -4.90
N PHE A 81 -9.45 -1.97 -4.50
CA PHE A 81 -8.25 -2.32 -3.75
C PHE A 81 -8.59 -3.02 -2.43
N ARG A 82 -9.57 -2.51 -1.66
CA ARG A 82 -10.04 -3.13 -0.43
C ARG A 82 -10.63 -4.51 -0.65
N LYS A 83 -11.37 -4.70 -1.74
CA LYS A 83 -11.93 -6.00 -2.12
C LYS A 83 -10.82 -7.01 -2.40
N GLU A 84 -9.83 -6.65 -3.21
CA GLU A 84 -8.68 -7.50 -3.53
C GLU A 84 -7.87 -7.86 -2.27
N MET A 85 -7.70 -6.90 -1.34
CA MET A 85 -7.06 -7.19 -0.05
C MET A 85 -7.89 -8.15 0.81
N ALA A 86 -9.21 -7.95 0.87
CA ALA A 86 -10.10 -8.81 1.64
C ALA A 86 -10.14 -10.26 1.10
N GLU A 87 -10.18 -10.44 -0.22
CA GLU A 87 -10.13 -11.75 -0.88
C GLU A 87 -8.82 -12.51 -0.59
N ARG A 88 -7.74 -11.77 -0.27
CA ARG A 88 -6.43 -12.30 0.13
C ARG A 88 -6.25 -12.44 1.65
N GLY A 89 -7.31 -12.21 2.43
CA GLY A 89 -7.29 -12.32 3.89
C GLY A 89 -6.63 -11.14 4.62
N VAL A 90 -6.39 -10.03 3.92
CA VAL A 90 -5.85 -8.79 4.49
C VAL A 90 -7.02 -7.88 4.90
N VAL A 91 -7.06 -7.50 6.17
CA VAL A 91 -8.06 -6.54 6.68
C VAL A 91 -7.41 -5.16 6.76
N LEU A 92 -7.86 -4.25 5.90
CA LEU A 92 -7.42 -2.85 5.95
C LEU A 92 -8.17 -2.08 7.06
N PRO A 93 -7.49 -1.16 7.76
CA PRO A 93 -8.15 -0.22 8.66
C PRO A 93 -9.27 0.55 7.94
N LYS A 94 -10.26 1.00 8.72
CA LYS A 94 -11.25 1.97 8.22
C LYS A 94 -10.54 3.32 7.97
N GLY A 95 -10.86 3.96 6.85
CA GLY A 95 -10.27 5.25 6.44
C GLY A 95 -10.08 5.31 4.92
N THR A 96 -9.59 6.42 4.41
CA THR A 96 -9.20 6.55 3.00
C THR A 96 -7.75 6.13 2.84
N VAL A 97 -7.44 5.29 1.85
CA VAL A 97 -6.06 5.03 1.46
C VAL A 97 -5.58 6.23 0.65
N ILE A 98 -4.63 7.00 1.19
CA ILE A 98 -4.04 8.15 0.49
C ILE A 98 -2.67 7.73 -0.02
N VAL A 99 -2.37 7.97 -1.30
CA VAL A 99 -1.04 7.76 -1.87
C VAL A 99 -0.20 8.99 -1.56
N ASP A 100 1.05 8.85 -1.10
CA ASP A 100 1.86 9.99 -0.63
C ASP A 100 2.07 11.12 -1.66
N GLU A 101 1.83 10.87 -2.95
CA GLU A 101 1.79 11.88 -4.01
C GLU A 101 0.54 12.81 -3.94
N ASP A 102 -0.40 12.56 -3.03
CA ASP A 102 -1.74 13.16 -2.97
C ASP A 102 -1.88 14.39 -2.04
N VAL A 103 -0.87 14.75 -1.25
CA VAL A 103 -1.01 15.84 -0.24
C VAL A 103 -1.19 17.23 -0.90
N ALA A 104 -0.86 17.38 -2.19
CA ALA A 104 -0.89 18.67 -2.87
C ALA A 104 -2.25 19.06 -3.49
N MET A 105 -3.17 18.11 -3.71
CA MET A 105 -4.42 18.32 -4.48
C MET A 105 -5.71 18.21 -3.66
N LEU A 106 -5.64 17.85 -2.38
CA LEU A 106 -6.82 17.85 -1.51
C LEU A 106 -7.38 19.28 -1.38
N PRO A 107 -8.72 19.47 -1.49
CA PRO A 107 -9.31 20.78 -1.24
C PRO A 107 -8.96 21.23 0.19
N ARG A 108 -8.44 22.46 0.31
CA ARG A 108 -8.20 23.13 1.60
C ARG A 108 -9.43 23.88 2.07
#